data_AF-A0A9N9G4W9-F1
#
_entry.id   AF-A0A9N9G4W9-F1
#
_cell.length_a   1.000
_cell.length_b   1.000
_cell.length_c   1.000
_cell.angle_alpha   90.00
_cell.angle_beta   90.00
_cell.angle_gamma   90.00
#
_symmetry.space_group_name_H-M   'P 1'
#
loop_
_entity.id
_entity.type
_entity.pdbx_description
1 polymer ?
#
loop_
_entity_poly.entity_id
_entity_poly.type
_entity_poly.pdbx_seq_one_letter_code
_entity_poly.pdbx_strand_id
1 'polypeptide(L)'
;FKQSIKMDSSTTHKRWIEEAIHNRHMTEFDYNSFREINTILTTPIVDVKKAYQIGFDRNVILKYLRDDQYKIENEYYRNFTREELAKNHP
;
A
#
# COMPACT_ATOMS: atom_id res chain seq x y z
N PHE A 1 30.65 -4.71 -19.39
CA PHE A 1 29.37 -5.43 -19.53
C PHE A 1 28.48 -5.10 -18.34
N LYS A 2 27.38 -4.36 -18.52
CA LYS A 2 26.35 -4.18 -17.48
C LYS A 2 25.29 -5.26 -17.70
N GLN A 3 25.24 -6.27 -16.84
CA GLN A 3 24.10 -7.19 -16.77
C GLN A 3 22.91 -6.40 -16.22
N SER A 4 21.86 -6.19 -17.02
CA SER A 4 20.56 -5.81 -16.47
C SER A 4 19.88 -7.09 -15.98
N ILE A 5 19.67 -7.19 -14.68
CA ILE A 5 18.78 -8.20 -14.12
C ILE A 5 17.36 -7.79 -14.53
N LYS A 6 16.81 -8.43 -15.56
CA LYS A 6 15.37 -8.40 -15.82
C LYS A 6 14.74 -9.40 -14.86
N MET A 7 14.37 -8.94 -13.67
CA MET A 7 13.47 -9.69 -12.80
C MET A 7 12.07 -9.63 -13.43
N ASP A 8 11.47 -10.79 -13.64
CA ASP A 8 10.07 -10.91 -14.02
C ASP A 8 9.21 -10.42 -12.85
N SER A 9 8.88 -9.13 -12.87
CA SER A 9 8.34 -8.38 -11.73
C SER A 9 6.90 -8.76 -11.38
N SER A 10 6.19 -9.45 -12.26
CA SER A 10 4.76 -9.73 -12.09
C SER A 10 4.49 -10.84 -11.07
N THR A 11 5.26 -11.94 -11.12
CA THR A 11 5.09 -13.12 -10.25
C THR A 11 5.66 -12.88 -8.85
N THR A 12 6.75 -12.12 -8.76
CA THR A 12 7.38 -11.78 -7.47
C THR A 12 6.54 -10.82 -6.65
N HIS A 13 5.86 -9.86 -7.31
CA HIS A 13 5.08 -8.83 -6.61
C HIS A 13 3.86 -9.41 -5.88
N LYS A 14 3.12 -10.33 -6.52
CA LYS A 14 1.97 -11.01 -5.88
C LYS A 14 2.40 -11.77 -4.64
N ARG A 15 3.48 -12.55 -4.73
CA ARG A 15 4.00 -13.35 -3.61
C ARG A 15 4.40 -12.51 -2.41
N TRP A 16 5.01 -11.35 -2.63
CA TRP A 16 5.41 -10.45 -1.54
C TRP A 16 4.22 -9.88 -0.78
N ILE A 17 3.12 -9.59 -1.48
CA ILE A 17 1.91 -9.08 -0.83
C ILE A 17 1.21 -10.21 -0.07
N GLU A 18 1.10 -11.40 -0.67
CA GLU A 18 0.59 -12.58 0.03
C GLU A 18 1.41 -12.88 1.29
N GLU A 19 2.75 -12.84 1.21
CA GLU A 19 3.65 -12.99 2.35
C GLU A 19 3.46 -11.88 3.40
N ALA A 20 3.29 -10.62 2.99
CA ALA A 20 3.07 -9.50 3.91
C ALA A 20 1.73 -9.60 4.64
N ILE A 21 0.68 -10.08 3.97
CA ILE A 21 -0.64 -10.32 4.56
C ILE A 21 -0.58 -11.51 5.50
N HIS A 22 -0.05 -12.65 5.05
CA HIS A 22 0.04 -13.87 5.84
C HIS A 22 0.86 -13.67 7.12
N ASN A 23 1.98 -12.95 7.03
CA ASN A 23 2.83 -12.64 8.18
C ASN A 23 2.34 -11.42 8.99
N ARG A 24 1.15 -10.86 8.68
CA ARG A 24 0.56 -9.70 9.38
C ARG A 24 1.48 -8.47 9.42
N HIS A 25 2.29 -8.29 8.38
CA HIS A 25 3.13 -7.10 8.21
C HIS A 25 2.36 -5.90 7.64
N MET A 26 1.09 -6.11 7.28
CA MET A 26 0.18 -5.04 6.88
C MET A 26 -0.67 -4.60 8.07
N THR A 27 -0.77 -3.29 8.26
CA THR A 27 -1.59 -2.68 9.31
C THR A 27 -2.57 -1.71 8.67
N GLU A 28 -3.83 -1.83 9.06
CA GLU A 28 -4.88 -0.88 8.69
C GLU A 28 -4.87 0.30 9.66
N PHE A 29 -5.07 1.50 9.13
CA PHE A 29 -5.17 2.72 9.91
C PHE A 29 -6.46 3.46 9.55
N ASP A 30 -7.19 3.93 10.56
CA ASP A 30 -8.28 4.88 10.36
C ASP A 30 -7.70 6.16 9.74
N TYR A 31 -8.27 6.62 8.64
CA TYR A 31 -7.83 7.82 7.96
C TYR A 31 -8.01 9.09 8.81
N ASN A 32 -8.94 9.07 9.77
CA ASN A 32 -9.12 10.14 10.75
C ASN A 32 -7.98 10.22 11.77
N SER A 33 -7.10 9.20 11.82
CA SER A 33 -5.87 9.25 12.61
C SER A 33 -4.79 10.15 11.99
N PHE A 34 -5.04 10.78 10.85
CA PHE A 34 -4.10 11.70 10.20
C PHE A 34 -4.64 13.13 10.15
N ARG A 35 -3.79 14.12 10.46
CA ARG A 35 -4.08 15.55 10.33
C ARG A 35 -3.01 16.27 9.52
N GLU A 36 -3.27 17.54 9.21
CA GLU A 36 -2.34 18.43 8.49
C GLU A 36 -1.86 17.82 7.17
N ILE A 37 -2.81 17.20 6.44
CA ILE A 37 -2.53 16.47 5.22
C ILE A 37 -2.23 17.46 4.09
N ASN A 38 -0.97 17.55 3.70
CA ASN A 38 -0.48 18.48 2.69
C ASN A 38 0.18 17.72 1.54
N THR A 39 -0.21 18.03 0.30
CA THR A 39 0.44 17.44 -0.89
C THR A 39 1.86 17.97 -1.03
N ILE A 40 2.82 17.06 -1.20
CA ILE A 40 4.25 17.40 -1.40
C ILE A 40 4.73 17.08 -2.82
N LEU A 41 4.12 16.09 -3.48
CA LEU A 41 4.44 15.72 -4.85
C LEU A 41 3.22 15.15 -5.53
N THR A 42 3.03 15.56 -6.77
CA THR A 42 2.04 15.00 -7.69
C THR A 42 2.76 14.58 -8.96
N THR A 43 2.54 13.34 -9.37
CA THR A 43 3.02 12.78 -10.64
C THR A 43 1.85 12.17 -11.41
N PRO A 44 2.01 11.79 -12.69
CA PRO A 44 0.96 11.10 -13.42
C PRO A 44 0.49 9.79 -12.78
N ILE A 45 1.33 9.15 -11.94
CA ILE A 45 1.07 7.80 -11.38
C ILE A 45 0.75 7.85 -9.89
N VAL A 46 1.32 8.82 -9.16
CA VAL A 46 1.30 8.87 -7.69
C VAL A 46 1.05 10.28 -7.19
N ASP A 47 0.25 10.38 -6.13
CA ASP A 47 0.22 11.53 -5.23
C ASP A 47 0.90 11.19 -3.91
N VAL A 48 1.76 12.08 -3.44
CA VAL A 48 2.48 11.96 -2.17
C VAL A 48 2.09 13.12 -1.28
N LYS A 49 1.68 12.81 -0.04
CA LYS A 49 1.26 13.78 0.96
C LYS A 49 2.07 13.61 2.24
N LYS A 50 2.45 14.72 2.87
CA LYS A 50 2.92 14.73 4.25
C LYS A 50 1.72 14.85 5.17
N ALA A 51 1.70 14.07 6.23
CA ALA A 51 0.66 14.14 7.26
C ALA A 51 1.27 13.92 8.64
N TYR A 52 0.51 14.26 9.68
CA TYR A 52 0.86 13.94 11.06
C TYR A 52 -0.10 12.88 11.59
N GLN A 53 0.45 11.79 12.13
CA GLN A 53 -0.32 10.67 12.66
C GLN A 53 -0.60 10.86 14.16
N ILE A 54 -1.88 11.00 14.47
CA ILE A 54 -2.45 11.10 15.81
C ILE A 54 -2.36 9.71 16.49
N GLY A 55 -2.02 9.69 17.77
CA GLY A 55 -1.81 8.47 18.56
C GLY A 55 -0.37 7.97 18.56
N PHE A 56 0.39 8.22 17.48
CA PHE A 56 1.81 7.87 17.37
C PHE A 56 2.75 9.09 17.44
N ASP A 57 2.20 10.31 17.47
CA ASP A 57 2.93 11.58 17.59
C ASP A 57 4.10 11.70 16.60
N ARG A 58 3.83 11.51 15.31
CA ARG A 58 4.89 11.52 14.28
C ARG A 58 4.42 12.06 12.93
N ASN A 59 5.38 12.62 12.19
CA ASN A 59 5.20 12.95 10.79
C ASN A 59 5.34 11.68 9.92
N VAL A 60 4.45 11.53 8.94
CA VAL A 60 4.43 10.41 8.00
C VAL A 60 4.26 10.89 6.57
N ILE A 61 4.55 9.99 5.62
CA ILE A 61 4.31 10.17 4.20
C ILE A 61 3.20 9.22 3.76
N LEU A 62 2.12 9.77 3.21
CA LEU A 62 1.02 9.02 2.62
C LEU A 62 1.20 9.01 1.09
N LYS A 63 1.28 7.82 0.50
CA LYS A 63 1.47 7.62 -0.95
C LYS A 63 0.23 6.98 -1.55
N TYR A 64 -0.37 7.64 -2.53
CA TYR A 64 -1.56 7.19 -3.24
C TYR A 64 -1.19 6.92 -4.69
N LEU A 65 -1.57 5.76 -5.22
CA LEU A 65 -1.54 5.51 -6.67
C LEU A 65 -2.78 6.17 -7.31
N ARG A 66 -2.72 6.52 -8.59
CA ARG A 66 -3.86 7.10 -9.33
C ARG A 66 -4.69 6.03 -10.02
N ASP A 67 -5.98 6.34 -10.25
CA ASP A 67 -7.07 5.40 -10.58
C ASP A 67 -6.86 4.55 -11.85
N ASP A 68 -6.01 4.98 -12.78
CA ASP A 68 -5.71 4.28 -14.04
C ASP A 68 -4.77 3.07 -13.87
N GLN A 69 -3.96 3.05 -12.80
CA GLN A 69 -3.18 1.88 -12.36
C GLN A 69 -3.90 1.06 -11.27
N TYR A 70 -4.95 1.62 -10.69
CA TYR A 70 -5.63 1.13 -9.49
C TYR A 70 -6.59 -0.04 -9.77
N LYS A 71 -7.13 -0.15 -10.99
CA LYS A 71 -8.22 -1.11 -11.27
C LYS A 71 -7.82 -2.59 -11.25
N ILE A 72 -6.62 -2.94 -11.71
CA ILE A 72 -6.22 -4.37 -11.83
C ILE A 72 -5.65 -4.90 -10.52
N GLU A 73 -4.94 -4.06 -9.77
CA GLU A 73 -4.27 -4.46 -8.54
C GLU A 73 -5.22 -4.43 -7.32
N ASN A 74 -6.09 -3.41 -7.20
CA ASN A 74 -6.84 -3.19 -5.97
C ASN A 74 -7.97 -4.21 -5.73
N GLU A 75 -8.59 -4.76 -6.77
CA GLU A 75 -9.69 -5.73 -6.62
C GLU A 75 -9.17 -7.09 -6.11
N TYR A 76 -8.07 -7.58 -6.67
CA TYR A 76 -7.42 -8.80 -6.17
C TYR A 76 -6.93 -8.62 -4.72
N TYR A 77 -6.26 -7.50 -4.41
CA TYR A 77 -5.75 -7.26 -3.06
C TYR A 77 -6.85 -7.04 -2.01
N ARG A 78 -7.91 -6.30 -2.33
CA ARG A 78 -9.06 -6.13 -1.40
C ARG A 78 -9.76 -7.44 -1.11
N ASN A 79 -9.99 -8.27 -2.13
CA ASN A 79 -10.68 -9.55 -1.94
C ASN A 79 -9.81 -10.51 -1.12
N PHE A 80 -8.51 -10.63 -1.46
CA PHE A 80 -7.58 -11.48 -0.72
C PHE A 80 -7.39 -11.04 0.75
N THR A 81 -7.25 -9.73 0.99
CA THR A 81 -7.10 -9.20 2.37
C THR A 81 -8.37 -9.43 3.20
N ARG A 82 -9.56 -9.24 2.62
CA ARG A 82 -10.83 -9.51 3.31
C ARG A 82 -11.00 -10.99 3.64
N GLU A 83 -10.67 -11.89 2.71
CA GLU A 83 -10.75 -13.33 2.93
C GLU A 83 -9.79 -13.79 4.03
N GLU A 84 -8.54 -13.30 4.05
CA GLU A 84 -7.56 -13.65 5.08
C GLU A 84 -7.93 -13.08 6.46
N LEU A 85 -8.48 -11.85 6.53
CA LEU A 85 -8.96 -11.27 7.79
C LEU A 85 -10.16 -12.05 8.34
N ALA A 86 -11.12 -12.44 7.48
CA ALA A 86 -12.29 -13.22 7.88
C ALA A 86 -11.93 -14.62 8.41
N LYS A 87 -10.85 -15.26 7.89
CA LYS A 87 -10.36 -16.54 8.41
C LYS A 87 -9.71 -16.43 9.80
N ASN A 88 -9.17 -15.27 10.15
CA ASN A 88 -8.41 -15.04 11.38
C ASN A 88 -9.23 -14.40 12.52
N HIS A 89 -10.44 -13.93 12.24
CA HIS A 89 -11.39 -13.34 13.20
C HIS A 89 -12.84 -13.77 12.87
N PRO A 90 -13.25 -15.01 13.21
CA PRO A 90 -14.62 -15.48 12.99
C PRO A 90 -15.66 -14.81 13.90
#